data_AF-A0A1N7QRZ4-F1
#
_entry.id   AF-A0A1N7QRZ4-F1
#
_cell.length_a   1.000
_cell.length_b   1.000
_cell.length_c   1.000
_cell.angle_alpha   90.00
_cell.angle_beta   90.00
_cell.angle_gamma   90.00
#
_symmetry.space_group_name_H-M   'P 1'
#
loop_
_entity.id
_entity.type
_entity.pdbx_description
1 polymer ?
#
loop_
_entity_poly.entity_id
_entity_poly.type
_entity_poly.pdbx_seq_one_letter_code
_entity_poly.pdbx_strand_id
1 'polypeptide(L)'
;MSAIGRSIARFANACVKRLPSAPPPPGGGETKREPRAIHAAISSPWRIYRIYARPGHLLMRDERGHILNLGVMKGSEPNLTYRLFARDLQGKGFATRTQLLDDIARRIEAGEVSKELLSLPEWDQPMGADLDRGTHTDVSMKLNR
;
A
#
# COMPACT_ATOMS: atom_id res chain seq x y z
N MET A 1 35.83 6.71 -4.13
CA MET A 1 35.27 8.03 -3.77
C MET A 1 34.08 8.31 -4.66
N SER A 2 32.99 8.73 -4.03
CA SER A 2 31.65 8.95 -4.58
C SER A 2 31.53 10.28 -5.31
N ALA A 3 30.76 10.34 -6.40
CA ALA A 3 29.89 11.47 -6.75
C ALA A 3 29.11 11.19 -8.05
N ILE A 4 27.99 10.48 -7.97
CA ILE A 4 26.95 10.58 -9.02
C ILE A 4 25.87 11.50 -8.46
N GLY A 5 25.99 12.77 -8.83
CA GLY A 5 25.07 13.83 -8.45
C GLY A 5 23.92 13.93 -9.45
N ARG A 6 22.69 13.90 -8.90
CA ARG A 6 21.50 14.67 -9.26
C ARG A 6 21.19 14.87 -10.76
N SER A 7 20.12 14.23 -11.24
CA SER A 7 19.17 14.90 -12.14
C SER A 7 17.90 14.07 -12.38
N ILE A 8 16.81 14.32 -11.65
CA ILE A 8 15.45 14.05 -12.15
C ILE A 8 14.54 15.17 -11.61
N ALA A 9 14.43 16.24 -12.39
CA ALA A 9 13.36 17.22 -12.24
C ALA A 9 12.78 17.51 -13.62
N ARG A 10 11.44 17.41 -13.69
CA ARG A 10 10.54 17.94 -14.74
C ARG A 10 10.41 17.11 -16.01
N PHE A 11 9.44 16.18 -15.99
CA PHE A 11 8.60 15.91 -17.17
C PHE A 11 7.18 15.57 -16.72
N ALA A 12 6.41 16.60 -16.35
CA ALA A 12 4.97 16.50 -16.17
C ALA A 12 4.33 17.75 -16.77
N ASN A 13 4.30 17.85 -18.11
CA ASN A 13 3.39 18.75 -18.80
C ASN A 13 3.34 18.46 -20.30
N ALA A 14 2.61 17.42 -20.73
CA ALA A 14 2.24 17.25 -22.15
C ALA A 14 1.12 16.22 -22.39
N CYS A 15 0.03 16.21 -21.63
CA CYS A 15 -1.18 15.43 -22.00
C CYS A 15 -2.49 16.19 -21.78
N VAL A 16 -2.52 17.51 -21.99
CA VAL A 16 -3.78 18.31 -21.90
C VAL A 16 -4.24 18.84 -23.27
N LYS A 17 -3.61 18.46 -24.38
CA LYS A 17 -4.02 18.93 -25.72
C LYS A 17 -4.11 17.80 -26.74
N ARG A 18 -5.08 16.90 -26.59
CA ARG A 18 -5.79 16.22 -27.70
C ARG A 18 -7.09 15.59 -27.18
N LEU A 19 -8.07 16.42 -26.82
CA LEU A 19 -9.46 15.97 -26.83
C LEU A 19 -10.03 16.29 -28.22
N PRO A 20 -10.59 15.33 -28.96
CA PRO A 20 -11.29 15.61 -30.21
C PRO A 20 -12.56 16.43 -29.95
N SER A 21 -12.83 17.38 -30.83
CA SER A 21 -14.00 18.26 -30.79
C SER A 21 -15.30 17.45 -30.87
N ALA A 22 -16.26 17.74 -30.00
CA ALA A 22 -17.57 17.11 -30.00
C ALA A 22 -18.41 17.58 -31.21
N PRO A 23 -19.11 16.67 -31.93
CA PRO A 23 -20.10 17.06 -32.93
C PRO A 23 -21.43 17.50 -32.27
N PRO A 24 -22.19 18.42 -32.91
CA PRO A 24 -23.46 18.92 -32.38
C PRO A 24 -24.56 17.84 -32.35
N PRO A 25 -25.55 17.97 -31.44
CA PRO A 25 -26.57 16.94 -31.24
C PRO A 25 -27.59 16.92 -32.40
N PRO A 26 -27.91 15.75 -32.99
CA PRO A 26 -29.11 15.61 -33.80
C PRO A 26 -30.33 15.43 -32.88
N GLY A 27 -31.39 16.18 -33.17
CA GLY A 27 -32.65 16.12 -32.45
C GLY A 27 -33.44 14.82 -32.71
N GLY A 28 -34.17 14.40 -31.69
CA GLY A 28 -35.39 13.57 -31.80
C GLY A 28 -35.19 12.08 -32.05
N GLY A 29 -35.61 11.25 -31.07
CA GLY A 29 -35.96 9.84 -31.33
C GLY A 29 -35.51 8.84 -30.27
N GLU A 30 -36.46 8.44 -29.41
CA GLU A 30 -36.59 7.14 -28.75
C GLU A 30 -35.42 6.56 -27.93
N THR A 31 -35.56 6.63 -26.60
CA THR A 31 -34.74 5.93 -25.60
C THR A 31 -34.97 4.41 -25.64
N LYS A 32 -34.20 3.71 -26.46
CA LYS A 32 -33.91 2.29 -26.23
C LYS A 32 -32.72 2.22 -25.26
N ARG A 33 -33.01 2.04 -23.96
CA ARG A 33 -31.99 1.79 -22.94
C ARG A 33 -31.25 0.50 -23.31
N GLU A 34 -30.06 0.64 -23.90
CA GLU A 34 -29.07 -0.44 -23.87
C GLU A 34 -28.79 -0.80 -22.42
N PRO A 35 -28.69 -2.10 -22.08
CA PRO A 35 -28.22 -2.51 -20.78
C PRO A 35 -26.79 -1.99 -20.62
N ARG A 36 -26.66 -1.00 -19.74
CA ARG A 36 -25.40 -0.44 -19.26
C ARG A 36 -24.44 -1.59 -19.01
N ALA A 37 -23.44 -1.75 -19.88
CA ALA A 37 -22.41 -2.75 -19.72
C ALA A 37 -21.92 -2.64 -18.27
N ILE A 38 -22.22 -3.67 -17.48
CA ILE A 38 -21.71 -3.78 -16.11
C ILE A 38 -20.21 -3.78 -16.33
N HIS A 39 -19.57 -2.66 -16.01
CA HIS A 39 -18.13 -2.58 -15.95
C HIS A 39 -17.70 -3.75 -15.07
N ALA A 40 -17.20 -4.81 -15.70
CA ALA A 40 -16.45 -5.82 -15.02
C ALA A 40 -15.28 -5.04 -14.43
N ALA A 41 -15.44 -4.62 -13.18
CA ALA A 41 -14.42 -3.89 -12.46
C ALA A 41 -13.18 -4.76 -12.57
N ILE A 42 -12.21 -4.30 -13.36
CA ILE A 42 -10.94 -4.98 -13.49
C ILE A 42 -10.37 -4.97 -12.08
N SER A 43 -10.56 -6.07 -11.35
CA SER A 43 -9.99 -6.23 -10.04
C SER A 43 -8.49 -6.29 -10.28
N SER A 44 -7.80 -5.18 -10.00
CA SER A 44 -6.35 -5.14 -10.11
C SER A 44 -5.78 -6.30 -9.28
N PRO A 45 -4.84 -7.08 -9.82
CA PRO A 45 -4.16 -8.09 -9.02
C PRO A 45 -3.29 -7.42 -7.95
N TRP A 46 -3.04 -6.12 -8.04
CA TRP A 46 -2.24 -5.37 -7.07
C TRP A 46 -3.09 -4.90 -5.89
N ARG A 47 -2.55 -5.13 -4.70
CA ARG A 47 -3.03 -4.59 -3.43
C ARG A 47 -2.01 -3.61 -2.88
N ILE A 48 -2.50 -2.51 -2.33
CA ILE A 48 -1.69 -1.50 -1.68
C ILE A 48 -1.99 -1.57 -0.19
N TYR A 49 -0.93 -1.62 0.60
CA TYR A 49 -0.99 -1.64 2.05
C TYR A 49 -0.13 -0.51 2.61
N ARG A 50 -0.55 0.06 3.73
CA ARG A 50 0.30 0.93 4.54
C ARG A 50 0.68 0.23 5.82
N ILE A 51 1.97 0.14 6.11
CA ILE A 51 2.50 -0.52 7.30
C ILE A 51 2.95 0.54 8.29
N TYR A 52 2.56 0.39 9.55
CA TYR A 52 2.88 1.33 10.63
C TYR A 52 3.73 0.65 11.69
N ALA A 53 4.74 1.37 12.17
CA ALA A 53 5.51 0.99 13.34
C ALA A 53 5.04 1.79 14.56
N ARG A 54 4.33 1.12 15.48
CA ARG A 54 3.94 1.69 16.78
C ARG A 54 4.69 0.97 17.89
N PRO A 55 4.92 1.61 19.04
CA PRO A 55 5.51 0.92 20.18
C PRO A 55 4.74 -0.37 20.49
N GLY A 56 5.42 -1.52 20.46
CA GLY A 56 4.83 -2.84 20.70
C GLY A 56 4.13 -3.48 19.50
N HIS A 57 3.80 -2.75 18.44
CA HIS A 57 2.88 -3.21 17.39
C HIS A 57 3.34 -2.86 15.99
N LEU A 58 3.15 -3.81 15.08
CA LEU A 58 3.19 -3.60 13.64
C LEU A 58 1.78 -3.75 13.11
N LEU A 59 1.29 -2.68 12.47
CA LEU A 59 -0.07 -2.62 11.95
C LEU A 59 -0.01 -2.47 10.44
N MET A 60 -1.02 -2.97 9.75
CA MET A 60 -1.18 -2.84 8.31
C MET A 60 -2.56 -2.29 8.00
N ARG A 61 -2.67 -1.23 7.20
CA ARG A 61 -3.94 -0.75 6.65
C ARG A 61 -4.11 -1.24 5.23
N ASP A 62 -5.24 -1.86 4.94
CA ASP A 62 -5.61 -2.25 3.58
C ASP A 62 -6.19 -1.09 2.76
N GLU A 63 -6.46 -1.34 1.48
CA GLU A 63 -7.08 -0.37 0.56
C GLU A 63 -8.49 0.07 0.98
N ARG A 64 -9.16 -0.69 1.85
CA ARG A 64 -10.53 -0.43 2.35
C ARG A 64 -10.52 0.34 3.67
N GLY A 65 -9.33 0.55 4.25
CA GLY A 65 -9.16 1.23 5.53
C GLY A 65 -9.20 0.30 6.74
N HIS A 66 -9.33 -1.03 6.55
CA HIS A 66 -9.24 -1.97 7.66
C HIS A 66 -7.83 -2.03 8.20
N ILE A 67 -7.72 -2.15 9.52
CA ILE A 67 -6.45 -2.26 10.20
C ILE A 67 -6.26 -3.70 10.63
N LEU A 68 -5.14 -4.26 10.21
CA LEU A 68 -4.78 -5.65 10.43
C LEU A 68 -3.54 -5.68 11.33
N ASN A 69 -3.51 -6.64 12.23
CA ASN A 69 -2.38 -6.86 13.11
C ASN A 69 -1.31 -7.65 12.37
N LEU A 70 -0.27 -6.95 11.90
CA LEU A 70 0.81 -7.54 11.13
C LEU A 70 1.81 -8.30 12.03
N GLY A 71 2.00 -7.83 13.26
CA GLY A 71 2.92 -8.43 14.20
C GLY A 71 3.33 -7.50 15.33
N VAL A 72 4.51 -7.77 15.90
CA VAL A 72 5.04 -7.04 17.06
C VAL A 72 6.42 -6.46 16.76
N MET A 73 6.65 -5.26 17.27
CA MET A 73 7.95 -4.61 17.29
C MET A 73 8.42 -4.49 18.74
N LYS A 74 9.67 -4.87 19.00
CA LYS A 74 10.29 -4.82 20.34
C LYS A 74 11.63 -4.09 20.30
N GLY A 75 12.03 -3.61 21.47
CA GLY A 75 13.27 -2.85 21.65
C GLY A 75 13.04 -1.35 21.51
N SER A 76 14.15 -0.61 21.54
CA SER A 76 14.21 0.83 21.34
C SER A 76 15.30 1.12 20.32
N GLU A 77 15.19 2.23 19.60
CA GLU A 77 16.28 2.67 18.72
C GLU A 77 17.56 2.89 19.55
N PRO A 78 18.73 2.40 19.10
CA PRO A 78 19.05 1.81 17.79
C PRO A 78 19.05 0.27 17.71
N ASN A 79 18.32 -0.42 18.60
CA ASN A 79 18.24 -1.88 18.66
C ASN A 79 16.79 -2.36 18.57
N LEU A 80 16.17 -2.15 17.42
CA LEU A 80 14.82 -2.64 17.15
C LEU A 80 14.83 -4.06 16.59
N THR A 81 13.76 -4.78 16.89
CA THR A 81 13.47 -6.13 16.42
C THR A 81 12.00 -6.23 16.07
N TYR A 82 11.65 -7.14 15.17
CA TYR A 82 10.26 -7.45 14.87
C TYR A 82 10.02 -8.95 14.73
N ARG A 83 8.75 -9.31 14.87
CA ARG A 83 8.20 -10.62 14.53
C ARG A 83 6.85 -10.42 13.87
N LEU A 84 6.70 -10.88 12.63
CA LEU A 84 5.45 -10.89 11.89
C LEU A 84 4.66 -12.14 12.26
N PHE A 85 3.34 -12.03 12.35
CA PHE A 85 2.49 -13.21 12.52
C PHE A 85 2.40 -14.03 11.23
N ALA A 86 2.63 -13.40 10.08
CA ALA A 86 2.80 -14.09 8.82
C ALA A 86 4.14 -14.87 8.80
N ARG A 87 4.04 -16.20 8.72
CA ARG A 87 5.18 -17.15 8.63
C ARG A 87 6.24 -17.05 9.72
N ASP A 88 5.90 -16.43 10.84
CA ASP A 88 6.84 -16.21 11.94
C ASP A 88 8.12 -15.47 11.55
N LEU A 89 8.05 -14.65 10.50
CA LEU A 89 9.21 -13.91 10.02
C LEU A 89 9.71 -12.94 11.08
N GLN A 90 11.02 -12.93 11.28
CA GLN A 90 11.66 -12.08 12.27
C GLN A 90 12.85 -11.33 11.68
N GLY A 91 13.12 -10.17 12.27
CA GLY A 91 14.29 -9.35 11.97
C GLY A 91 14.81 -8.70 13.25
N LYS A 92 16.11 -8.42 13.28
CA LYS A 92 16.79 -7.85 14.45
C LYS A 92 17.92 -6.90 14.07
N GLY A 93 18.22 -5.97 14.98
CA GLY A 93 19.37 -5.07 14.86
C GLY A 93 19.12 -3.84 13.99
N PHE A 94 17.87 -3.37 13.92
CA PHE A 94 17.54 -2.16 13.16
C PHE A 94 17.77 -0.90 13.98
N ALA A 95 18.48 0.07 13.41
CA ALA A 95 18.80 1.32 14.09
C ALA A 95 17.61 2.27 14.17
N THR A 96 16.70 2.22 13.20
CA THR A 96 15.53 3.09 13.15
C THR A 96 14.27 2.32 12.76
N ARG A 97 13.10 2.83 13.15
CA ARG A 97 11.80 2.28 12.71
C ARG A 97 11.67 2.24 11.19
N THR A 98 12.24 3.23 10.48
CA THR A 98 12.23 3.26 9.02
C THR A 98 12.99 2.07 8.44
N GLN A 99 14.22 1.79 8.90
CA GLN A 99 15.00 0.64 8.43
C GLN A 99 14.29 -0.70 8.67
N LEU A 100 13.61 -0.81 9.81
CA LEU A 100 12.79 -1.97 10.14
C LEU A 100 11.62 -2.12 9.17
N LEU A 101 10.90 -1.04 8.89
CA LEU A 101 9.79 -1.03 7.96
C LEU A 101 10.24 -1.32 6.52
N ASP A 102 11.40 -0.80 6.10
CA ASP A 102 11.98 -1.06 4.78
C ASP A 102 12.30 -2.54 4.59
N ASP A 103 12.82 -3.22 5.64
CA ASP A 103 13.06 -4.67 5.59
C ASP A 103 11.74 -5.45 5.45
N ILE A 104 10.71 -5.06 6.21
CA ILE A 104 9.39 -5.69 6.14
C ILE A 104 8.77 -5.48 4.74
N ALA A 105 8.80 -4.25 4.22
CA ALA A 105 8.31 -3.91 2.90
C ALA A 105 8.97 -4.77 1.82
N ARG A 106 10.32 -4.82 1.83
CA ARG A 106 11.09 -5.63 0.90
C ARG A 106 10.70 -7.11 0.92
N ARG A 107 10.46 -7.70 2.09
CA ARG A 107 10.04 -9.11 2.22
C ARG A 107 8.63 -9.36 1.72
N ILE A 108 7.71 -8.42 1.95
CA ILE A 108 6.34 -8.50 1.42
C ILE A 108 6.35 -8.38 -0.10
N GLU A 109 7.11 -7.44 -0.65
CA GLU A 109 7.26 -7.25 -2.11
C GLU A 109 7.95 -8.45 -2.78
N ALA A 110 8.90 -9.09 -2.10
CA ALA A 110 9.49 -10.36 -2.52
C ALA A 110 8.50 -11.54 -2.49
N GLY A 111 7.30 -11.35 -1.92
CA GLY A 111 6.25 -12.35 -1.87
C GLY A 111 6.43 -13.40 -0.77
N GLU A 112 7.27 -13.13 0.23
CA GLU A 112 7.56 -14.13 1.29
C GLU A 112 6.33 -14.49 2.12
N VAL A 113 5.35 -13.57 2.24
CA VAL A 113 4.18 -13.69 3.14
C VAL A 113 2.84 -13.42 2.46
N SER A 114 2.76 -13.43 1.12
CA SER A 114 1.58 -12.90 0.40
C SER A 114 0.25 -13.58 0.74
N LYS A 115 0.24 -14.88 1.03
CA LYS A 115 -1.00 -15.62 1.35
C LYS A 115 -1.44 -15.36 2.79
N GLU A 116 -0.48 -15.31 3.70
CA GLU A 116 -0.68 -15.14 5.13
C GLU A 116 -1.14 -13.73 5.48
N LEU A 117 -0.76 -12.73 4.68
CA LEU A 117 -1.28 -11.35 4.80
C LEU A 117 -2.80 -11.26 4.62
N LEU A 118 -3.41 -12.18 3.85
CA LEU A 118 -4.86 -12.21 3.62
C LEU A 118 -5.64 -12.75 4.83
N SER A 119 -4.97 -13.49 5.72
CA SER A 119 -5.55 -14.12 6.90
C SER A 119 -5.16 -13.42 8.21
N LEU A 120 -4.62 -12.19 8.14
CA LEU A 120 -4.25 -11.46 9.34
C LEU A 120 -5.49 -11.10 10.17
N PRO A 121 -5.40 -11.18 11.50
CA PRO A 121 -6.51 -10.77 12.35
C PRO A 121 -6.70 -9.26 12.27
N GLU A 122 -7.96 -8.83 12.30
CA GLU A 122 -8.32 -7.42 12.40
C GLU A 122 -7.87 -6.87 13.76
N TRP A 123 -7.46 -5.60 13.77
CA TRP A 123 -7.08 -4.89 14.97
C TRP A 123 -8.32 -4.23 15.58
N ASP A 124 -8.75 -4.72 16.73
CA ASP A 124 -9.99 -4.33 17.42
C ASP A 124 -9.81 -3.14 18.39
N GLN A 125 -8.57 -2.79 18.74
CA GLN A 125 -8.33 -1.73 19.71
C GLN A 125 -8.46 -0.36 19.06
N PRO A 126 -9.11 0.61 19.74
CA PRO A 126 -9.22 1.96 19.23
C PRO A 126 -7.82 2.54 19.07
N MET A 127 -7.43 2.78 17.84
CA MET A 127 -6.24 3.57 17.57
C MET A 127 -6.54 4.98 18.05
N GLY A 128 -5.60 5.59 18.80
CA GLY A 128 -5.67 7.03 19.04
C GLY A 128 -5.82 7.77 17.71
N ALA A 129 -6.28 9.02 17.76
CA ALA A 129 -6.66 9.84 16.59
C ALA A 129 -5.56 10.08 15.53
N ASP A 130 -4.44 9.36 15.60
CA ASP A 130 -3.26 9.65 14.83
C ASP A 130 -2.39 8.41 14.53
N LEU A 131 -2.94 7.48 13.76
CA LEU A 131 -2.16 6.39 13.17
C LEU A 131 -1.24 6.92 12.06
N ASP A 132 -1.77 7.81 11.22
CA ASP A 132 -1.09 8.31 10.01
C ASP A 132 0.05 9.31 10.29
N ARG A 133 0.12 10.00 11.43
CA ARG A 133 1.35 10.79 11.78
C ARG A 133 2.47 9.92 12.35
N GLY A 134 2.26 8.62 12.55
CA GLY A 134 3.31 7.68 12.92
C GLY A 134 4.26 7.36 11.76
N THR A 135 5.40 6.73 12.08
CA THR A 135 6.29 6.17 11.06
C THR A 135 5.58 5.07 10.28
N HIS A 136 5.51 5.23 8.97
CA HIS A 136 4.86 4.29 8.07
C HIS A 136 5.62 4.11 6.77
N THR A 137 5.32 3.02 6.06
CA THR A 137 5.77 2.76 4.68
C THR A 137 4.62 2.17 3.88
N ASP A 138 4.57 2.48 2.59
CA ASP A 138 3.56 1.97 1.67
C ASP A 138 4.15 0.80 0.86
N VAL A 139 3.38 -0.26 0.70
CA VAL A 139 3.82 -1.50 0.06
C VAL A 139 2.80 -1.92 -0.98
N SER A 140 3.30 -2.30 -2.16
CA SER A 140 2.47 -2.85 -3.23
C SER A 140 2.74 -4.34 -3.40
N MET A 141 1.69 -5.15 -3.43
CA MET A 141 1.81 -6.59 -3.56
C MET A 141 0.90 -7.10 -4.66
N LYS A 142 1.44 -7.92 -5.55
CA LYS A 142 0.65 -8.63 -6.56
C LYS A 142 0.10 -9.92 -5.96
N LEU A 143 -1.21 -10.08 -5.96
CA LEU A 143 -1.86 -11.34 -5.65
C LEU A 143 -1.65 -12.29 -6.83
N ASN A 144 -0.90 -13.37 -6.59
CA ASN A 144 -0.87 -14.51 -7.50
C ASN A 144 -2.19 -15.26 -7.33
N ARG A 145 -3.01 -15.25 -8.39
CA ARG A 145 -4.33 -15.89 -8.45
C ARG A 145 -4.21 -17.41 -8.41
#